data_AF-A0A815VAJ5-F1
#
_entry.id   AF-A0A815VAJ5-F1
#
_cell.length_a   1.000
_cell.length_b   1.000
_cell.length_c   1.000
_cell.angle_alpha   90.00
_cell.angle_beta   90.00
_cell.angle_gamma   90.00
#
_symmetry.space_group_name_H-M   'P 1'
#
loop_
_entity.id
_entity.type
_entity.pdbx_description
1 polymer ?
#
loop_
_entity_poly.entity_id
_entity_poly.type
_entity_poly.pdbx_seq_one_letter_code
_entity_poly.pdbx_strand_id
1 'polypeptide(L)'
;MSCVNIGQLLTGCFSRIMITGYNIDWTETSLFYCKSRWFFFQTFTLTSYACMCFAIIDQYLATSTYRRWQQWNNIRLAYFLCTVSFTFAVLHGFPSIMYFNLTDSRTTNKLICTITNSVYQRYRTLGFNVFLAGVLPVFTTILFGSLAYRNVQQLAYRTVPLVRRELDKQLTSMVLVQVVYIFIAIVPYTTVIIIITNLDLQNKPILAAELQLVECLSAIIYYSYFAAPFYIYICVSKRFRQQFIYVLCRIYTNCCRKPTMINNQILPESHMN
;
A
#
# COMPACT_ATOMS: atom_id res chain seq x y z
N MET A 1 -1.88 5.59 -4.50
CA MET A 1 -1.78 4.21 -3.94
C MET A 1 -0.65 3.39 -4.58
N SER A 2 -0.63 3.14 -5.89
CA SER A 2 0.35 2.22 -6.50
C SER A 2 1.82 2.60 -6.27
N CYS A 3 2.19 3.88 -6.43
CA CYS A 3 3.59 4.31 -6.23
C CYS A 3 4.07 4.08 -4.79
N VAL A 4 3.24 4.38 -3.79
CA VAL A 4 3.60 4.17 -2.38
C VAL A 4 3.62 2.69 -2.02
N ASN A 5 2.77 1.86 -2.63
CA ASN A 5 2.84 0.41 -2.46
C ASN A 5 4.12 -0.19 -3.04
N ILE A 6 4.54 0.26 -4.22
CA ILE A 6 5.81 -0.15 -4.83
C ILE A 6 6.98 0.31 -3.95
N GLY A 7 6.96 1.57 -3.49
CA GLY A 7 7.94 2.09 -2.54
C GLY A 7 8.04 1.21 -1.29
N GLN A 8 6.91 0.83 -0.72
CA GLN A 8 6.84 -0.04 0.45
C GLN A 8 7.40 -1.44 0.19
N LEU A 9 7.15 -2.02 -0.97
CA LEU A 9 7.71 -3.32 -1.36
C LEU A 9 9.24 -3.23 -1.53
N LEU A 10 9.75 -2.14 -2.11
CA LEU A 10 11.19 -1.91 -2.27
C LEU A 10 11.89 -1.65 -0.94
N THR A 11 11.33 -0.81 -0.07
CA THR A 11 11.99 -0.44 1.18
C THR A 11 11.77 -1.45 2.29
N GLY A 12 10.63 -2.14 2.31
CA GLY A 12 10.28 -3.14 3.33
C GLY A 12 10.58 -4.58 2.91
N CYS A 13 9.95 -5.07 1.84
CA CYS A 13 10.02 -6.47 1.45
C CYS A 13 11.39 -6.83 0.86
N PHE A 14 11.87 -6.07 -0.13
CA PHE A 14 13.16 -6.34 -0.78
C PHE A 14 14.32 -6.25 0.22
N SER A 15 14.34 -5.25 1.08
CA SER A 15 15.36 -5.14 2.14
C SER A 15 15.32 -6.34 3.10
N ARG A 16 14.13 -6.87 3.43
CA ARG A 16 14.02 -8.07 4.26
C ARG A 16 14.50 -9.33 3.54
N ILE A 17 14.23 -9.46 2.24
CA ILE A 17 14.74 -10.58 1.43
C ILE A 17 16.28 -10.54 1.39
N MET A 18 16.89 -9.37 1.20
CA MET A 18 18.35 -9.23 1.20
C MET A 18 18.96 -9.64 2.56
N ILE A 19 18.36 -9.19 3.66
CA ILE A 19 18.86 -9.48 5.01
C ILE A 19 18.64 -10.95 5.38
N THR A 20 17.40 -11.44 5.29
CA THR A 20 17.06 -12.79 5.79
C THR A 20 17.40 -13.89 4.78
N GLY A 21 17.24 -13.63 3.48
CA GLY A 21 17.46 -14.62 2.42
C GLY A 21 18.91 -14.72 1.96
N TYR A 22 19.63 -13.59 1.91
CA TYR A 22 21.01 -13.53 1.40
C TYR A 22 22.04 -13.16 2.46
N ASN A 23 21.63 -12.88 3.71
CA ASN A 23 22.51 -12.45 4.79
C ASN A 23 23.32 -11.16 4.45
N ILE A 24 22.74 -10.30 3.59
CA ILE A 24 23.31 -9.02 3.19
C ILE A 24 22.56 -7.92 3.92
N ASP A 25 23.16 -7.38 4.97
CA ASP A 25 22.57 -6.32 5.77
C ASP A 25 23.29 -4.97 5.58
N TRP A 26 22.77 -4.17 4.65
CA TRP A 26 23.23 -2.78 4.45
C TRP A 26 22.87 -1.85 5.60
N THR A 27 21.96 -2.26 6.49
CA THR A 27 21.65 -1.47 7.69
C THR A 27 22.73 -1.57 8.75
N GLU A 28 23.60 -2.59 8.72
CA GLU A 28 24.76 -2.71 9.61
C GLU A 28 25.93 -1.83 9.14
N THR A 29 26.05 -1.59 7.82
CA THR A 29 27.19 -0.88 7.23
C THR A 29 26.98 0.62 7.07
N SER A 30 25.73 1.07 6.87
CA SER A 30 25.42 2.47 6.58
C SER A 30 24.36 3.03 7.50
N LEU A 31 24.75 4.01 8.32
CA LEU A 31 23.84 4.78 9.17
C LEU A 31 22.74 5.47 8.34
N PHE A 32 23.11 5.98 7.16
CA PHE A 32 22.17 6.61 6.24
C PHE A 32 21.10 5.63 5.77
N TYR A 33 21.49 4.40 5.38
CA TYR A 33 20.55 3.38 4.95
C TYR A 33 19.65 2.90 6.10
N CYS A 34 20.21 2.69 7.30
CA CYS A 34 19.47 2.35 8.52
C CYS A 34 18.33 3.36 8.77
N LYS A 35 18.62 4.66 8.76
CA LYS A 35 17.64 5.73 9.00
C LYS A 35 16.62 5.88 7.87
N SER A 36 17.11 5.95 6.62
CA SER A 36 16.24 6.17 5.46
C SER A 36 15.27 5.02 5.22
N ARG A 37 15.71 3.77 5.43
CA ARG A 37 14.85 2.58 5.29
C ARG A 37 13.60 2.69 6.16
N TRP A 38 13.76 2.98 7.45
CA TRP A 38 12.64 3.07 8.39
C TRP A 38 11.76 4.28 8.11
N PHE A 39 12.35 5.42 7.73
CA PHE A 39 11.62 6.61 7.32
C PHE A 39 10.69 6.34 6.14
N PHE A 40 11.22 5.76 5.06
CA PHE A 40 10.44 5.47 3.86
C PHE A 40 9.41 4.37 4.10
N PHE A 41 9.79 3.31 4.83
CA PHE A 41 8.86 2.25 5.23
C PHE A 41 7.64 2.84 5.96
N GLN A 42 7.87 3.69 6.96
CA GLN A 42 6.80 4.29 7.74
C GLN A 42 5.92 5.22 6.88
N THR A 43 6.56 6.08 6.09
CA THR A 43 5.88 7.05 5.23
C THR A 43 5.00 6.36 4.18
N PHE A 44 5.54 5.35 3.49
CA PHE A 44 4.82 4.63 2.43
C PHE A 44 3.70 3.76 2.99
N THR A 45 3.93 3.09 4.13
CA THR A 45 2.89 2.32 4.83
C THR A 45 1.70 3.22 5.19
N LEU A 46 1.94 4.33 5.87
CA LEU A 46 0.88 5.20 6.35
C LEU A 46 0.11 5.85 5.20
N THR A 47 0.83 6.29 4.16
CA THR A 47 0.20 6.86 2.96
C THR A 47 -0.65 5.82 2.23
N SER A 48 -0.17 4.57 2.12
CA SER A 48 -0.92 3.48 1.49
C SER A 48 -2.24 3.21 2.23
N TYR A 49 -2.18 3.07 3.55
CA TYR A 49 -3.38 2.87 4.37
C TYR A 49 -4.33 4.06 4.35
N ALA A 50 -3.81 5.29 4.41
CA ALA A 50 -4.64 6.48 4.28
C ALA A 50 -5.37 6.51 2.93
N CYS A 51 -4.67 6.26 1.82
CA CYS A 51 -5.28 6.15 0.49
C CYS A 51 -6.36 5.07 0.44
N MET A 52 -6.13 3.91 1.06
CA MET A 52 -7.12 2.84 1.13
C MET A 52 -8.38 3.26 1.90
N CYS A 53 -8.19 3.91 3.06
CA CYS A 53 -9.29 4.45 3.87
C CYS A 53 -10.09 5.50 3.09
N PHE A 54 -9.42 6.41 2.38
CA PHE A 54 -10.10 7.40 1.56
C PHE A 54 -10.82 6.76 0.37
N ALA A 55 -10.25 5.74 -0.26
CA ALA A 55 -10.89 5.04 -1.37
C ALA A 55 -12.22 4.39 -0.94
N ILE A 56 -12.28 3.79 0.26
CA ILE A 56 -13.54 3.20 0.74
C ILE A 56 -14.54 4.25 1.23
N ILE A 57 -14.08 5.35 1.83
CA ILE A 57 -14.95 6.47 2.19
C ILE A 57 -15.53 7.11 0.92
N ASP A 58 -14.70 7.34 -0.10
CA ASP A 58 -15.13 7.86 -1.40
C ASP A 58 -16.17 6.94 -2.04
N GLN A 59 -15.96 5.62 -1.95
CA GLN A 59 -16.92 4.65 -2.44
C GLN A 59 -18.25 4.68 -1.68
N TYR A 60 -18.22 4.85 -0.36
CA TYR A 60 -19.41 5.05 0.44
C TYR A 60 -20.16 6.33 0.03
N LEU A 61 -19.44 7.44 -0.16
CA LEU A 61 -20.03 8.71 -0.58
C LEU A 61 -20.63 8.62 -2.00
N ALA A 62 -19.94 7.96 -2.93
CA ALA A 62 -20.39 7.74 -4.30
C ALA A 62 -21.71 6.95 -4.35
N THR A 63 -21.78 5.90 -3.54
CA THR A 63 -22.92 4.98 -3.50
C THR A 63 -24.06 5.47 -2.59
N SER A 64 -23.82 6.52 -1.80
CA SER A 64 -24.82 7.08 -0.88
C SER A 64 -26.07 7.54 -1.61
N THR A 65 -27.21 7.38 -0.94
CA THR A 65 -28.52 7.72 -1.51
C THR A 65 -28.82 9.22 -1.47
N TYR A 66 -28.18 9.96 -0.57
CA TYR A 66 -28.43 11.38 -0.39
C TYR A 66 -27.47 12.21 -1.23
N ARG A 67 -28.03 13.11 -2.04
CA ARG A 67 -27.27 13.99 -2.94
C ARG A 67 -26.25 14.88 -2.20
N ARG A 68 -26.55 15.27 -0.96
CA ARG A 68 -25.64 16.05 -0.10
C ARG A 68 -24.33 15.32 0.18
N TRP A 69 -24.36 14.00 0.41
CA TRP A 69 -23.16 13.20 0.64
C TRP A 69 -22.39 12.95 -0.67
N GLN A 70 -23.10 12.72 -1.78
CA GLN A 70 -22.48 12.53 -3.09
C GLN A 70 -21.68 13.75 -3.56
N GLN A 71 -22.09 14.98 -3.19
CA GLN A 71 -21.37 16.21 -3.53
C GLN A 71 -19.94 16.26 -2.96
N TRP A 72 -19.65 15.47 -1.92
CA TRP A 72 -18.33 15.39 -1.32
C TRP A 72 -17.39 14.47 -2.11
N ASN A 73 -17.92 13.60 -2.98
CA ASN A 73 -17.11 12.88 -3.95
C ASN A 73 -16.67 13.83 -5.06
N ASN A 74 -15.56 14.51 -4.83
CA ASN A 74 -14.94 15.43 -5.77
C ASN A 74 -13.44 15.11 -5.86
N ILE A 75 -12.95 15.00 -7.09
CA ILE A 75 -11.54 14.74 -7.38
C ILE A 75 -10.61 15.78 -6.75
N ARG A 76 -11.03 17.05 -6.62
CA ARG A 76 -10.23 18.10 -5.95
C ARG A 76 -10.04 17.81 -4.47
N LEU A 77 -11.10 17.32 -3.80
CA LEU A 77 -11.03 16.92 -2.39
C LEU A 77 -10.13 15.68 -2.25
N ALA A 78 -10.25 14.70 -3.16
CA ALA A 78 -9.40 13.52 -3.14
C ALA A 78 -7.90 13.87 -3.25
N TYR A 79 -7.53 14.77 -4.16
CA TYR A 79 -6.14 15.25 -4.27
C TYR A 79 -5.69 15.96 -2.99
N PHE A 80 -6.51 16.87 -2.46
CA PHE A 80 -6.20 17.59 -1.23
C PHE A 80 -5.97 16.63 -0.05
N LEU A 81 -6.88 15.67 0.18
CA LEU A 81 -6.76 14.68 1.25
C LEU A 81 -5.53 13.78 1.08
N CYS A 82 -5.22 13.36 -0.14
CA CYS A 82 -4.02 12.57 -0.42
C CYS A 82 -2.74 13.37 -0.15
N THR A 83 -2.67 14.64 -0.58
CA THR A 83 -1.51 15.50 -0.33
C THR A 83 -1.32 15.75 1.16
N VAL A 84 -2.37 16.15 1.88
CA VAL A 84 -2.31 16.37 3.33
C VAL A 84 -1.85 15.11 4.06
N SER A 85 -2.37 13.95 3.68
CA SER A 85 -2.01 12.67 4.32
C SER A 85 -0.59 12.24 4.02
N PHE A 86 -0.08 12.52 2.81
CA PHE A 86 1.32 12.28 2.48
C PHE A 86 2.24 13.21 3.29
N THR A 87 1.92 14.50 3.38
CA THR A 87 2.68 15.44 4.22
C THR A 87 2.67 15.01 5.68
N PHE A 88 1.53 14.60 6.21
CA PHE A 88 1.43 14.04 7.56
C PHE A 88 2.31 12.79 7.73
N ALA A 89 2.29 11.87 6.77
CA ALA A 89 3.12 10.66 6.81
C ALA A 89 4.62 10.97 6.81
N VAL A 90 5.06 11.96 6.02
CA VAL A 90 6.45 12.43 6.01
C VAL A 90 6.84 13.03 7.36
N LEU A 91 6.02 13.92 7.92
CA LEU A 91 6.26 14.53 9.23
C LEU A 91 6.29 13.48 10.34
N HIS A 92 5.37 12.52 10.31
CA HIS A 92 5.31 11.40 11.24
C HIS A 92 6.48 10.42 11.08
N GLY A 93 7.05 10.32 9.88
CA GLY A 93 8.25 9.54 9.62
C GLY A 93 9.52 10.17 10.21
N PHE A 94 9.57 11.49 10.38
CA PHE A 94 10.78 12.21 10.78
C PHE A 94 11.47 11.69 12.07
N PRO A 95 10.74 11.35 13.16
CA PRO A 95 11.35 10.77 14.37
C PRO A 95 12.19 9.51 14.10
N SER A 96 11.87 8.73 13.06
CA SER A 96 12.66 7.54 12.72
C SER A 96 14.10 7.90 12.30
N ILE A 97 14.31 9.07 11.69
CA ILE A 97 15.65 9.55 11.32
C ILE A 97 16.46 9.95 12.57
N MET A 98 15.77 10.43 13.62
CA MET A 98 16.43 10.89 14.85
C MET A 98 16.80 9.72 15.77
N TYR A 99 15.90 8.75 15.95
CA TYR A 99 16.01 7.75 17.01
C TYR A 99 16.58 6.38 16.57
N PHE A 100 16.69 6.11 15.27
CA PHE A 100 17.40 4.92 14.80
C PHE A 100 18.90 5.21 14.70
N ASN A 101 19.73 4.38 15.32
CA ASN A 101 21.18 4.45 15.17
C ASN A 101 21.79 3.04 15.12
N LEU A 102 23.07 3.00 14.73
CA LEU A 102 23.91 1.82 14.84
C LEU A 102 24.37 1.67 16.28
N THR A 103 24.17 0.49 16.85
CA THR A 103 24.67 0.14 18.19
C THR A 103 25.33 -1.22 18.16
N ASP A 104 26.40 -1.40 18.94
CA ASP A 104 27.06 -2.70 19.07
C ASP A 104 26.17 -3.71 19.79
N SER A 105 25.90 -4.82 19.13
CA SER A 105 25.22 -5.96 19.74
C SER A 105 26.19 -6.75 20.61
N ARG A 106 25.95 -6.77 21.92
CA ARG A 106 26.78 -7.50 22.90
C ARG A 106 26.82 -9.02 22.67
N THR A 107 25.87 -9.57 21.90
CA THR A 107 25.75 -11.02 21.65
C THR A 107 26.43 -11.47 20.38
N THR A 108 26.52 -10.61 19.37
CA THR A 108 27.02 -10.97 18.03
C THR A 108 28.27 -10.21 17.62
N ASN A 109 28.71 -9.21 18.40
CA ASN A 109 29.78 -8.28 18.06
C ASN A 109 29.58 -7.60 16.69
N LYS A 110 28.32 -7.48 16.25
CA LYS A 110 27.92 -6.79 15.02
C LYS A 110 27.20 -5.49 15.35
N LEU A 111 27.36 -4.50 14.47
CA LEU A 111 26.57 -3.28 14.50
C LEU A 111 25.15 -3.62 14.07
N ILE A 112 24.16 -3.30 14.91
CA ILE A 112 22.74 -3.48 14.58
C ILE A 112 22.05 -2.12 14.47
N CYS A 113 21.15 -2.00 13.49
CA CYS A 113 20.29 -0.82 13.34
C CYS A 113 19.08 -0.95 14.28
N THR A 114 19.11 -0.24 15.42
CA THR A 114 18.06 -0.31 16.44
C THR A 114 17.62 1.06 16.92
N ILE A 115 16.54 1.08 17.69
CA ILE A 115 15.99 2.28 18.30
C ILE A 115 16.73 2.54 19.62
N THR A 116 17.32 3.73 19.76
CA THR A 116 18.09 4.08 20.97
C THR A 116 17.21 4.54 22.13
N ASN A 117 16.01 5.04 21.83
CA ASN A 117 15.10 5.60 22.82
C ASN A 117 13.93 4.65 23.12
N SER A 118 13.82 4.20 24.37
CA SER A 118 12.79 3.25 24.82
C SER A 118 11.37 3.80 24.71
N VAL A 119 11.18 5.12 24.92
CA VAL A 119 9.86 5.77 24.77
C VAL A 119 9.43 5.75 23.30
N TYR A 120 10.34 6.10 22.39
CA TYR A 120 10.06 6.02 20.96
C TYR A 120 9.83 4.58 20.48
N GLN A 121 10.57 3.60 21.02
CA GLN A 121 10.33 2.19 20.73
C GLN A 121 8.92 1.77 21.13
N ARG A 122 8.46 2.12 22.33
CA ARG A 122 7.09 1.84 22.78
C ARG A 122 6.05 2.53 21.89
N TYR A 123 6.28 3.79 21.53
CA TYR A 123 5.42 4.54 20.62
C TYR A 123 5.35 3.90 19.23
N ARG A 124 6.47 3.46 18.67
CA ARG A 124 6.51 2.81 17.36
C ARG A 124 5.76 1.48 17.37
N THR A 125 5.93 0.68 18.41
CA THR A 125 5.26 -0.62 18.50
C THR A 125 3.76 -0.46 18.74
N LEU A 126 3.34 0.32 19.74
CA LEU A 126 1.91 0.43 20.09
C LEU A 126 1.17 1.50 19.27
N GLY A 127 1.74 2.69 19.16
CA GLY A 127 1.13 3.81 18.44
C GLY A 127 1.15 3.63 16.93
N PHE A 128 2.32 3.31 16.36
CA PHE A 128 2.41 3.15 14.91
C PHE A 128 1.96 1.76 14.43
N ASN A 129 2.62 0.67 14.85
CA ASN A 129 2.32 -0.66 14.30
C ASN A 129 0.92 -1.17 14.68
N VAL A 130 0.54 -1.05 15.95
CA VAL A 130 -0.77 -1.57 16.42
C VAL A 130 -1.90 -0.61 16.07
N PHE A 131 -1.79 0.67 16.43
CA PHE A 131 -2.91 1.60 16.26
C PHE A 131 -3.02 2.15 14.82
N LEU A 132 -2.02 2.88 14.33
CA LEU A 132 -2.09 3.55 13.02
C LEU A 132 -2.03 2.60 11.81
N ALA A 133 -1.21 1.55 11.88
CA ALA A 133 -1.06 0.57 10.81
C ALA A 133 -1.99 -0.64 10.97
N GLY A 134 -2.59 -0.82 12.15
CA GLY A 134 -3.42 -1.97 12.49
C GLY A 134 -4.89 -1.62 12.65
N VAL A 135 -5.25 -1.19 13.86
CA VAL A 135 -6.63 -0.99 14.29
C VAL A 135 -7.34 0.07 13.44
N LEU A 136 -6.71 1.22 13.21
CA LEU A 136 -7.34 2.34 12.51
C LEU A 136 -7.76 1.97 11.07
N PRO A 137 -6.88 1.48 10.17
CA PRO A 137 -7.27 1.13 8.81
C PRO A 137 -8.24 -0.04 8.75
N VAL A 138 -8.12 -1.03 9.64
CA VAL A 138 -9.07 -2.16 9.69
C VAL A 138 -10.46 -1.68 10.10
N PHE A 139 -10.55 -0.86 11.16
CA PHE A 139 -11.83 -0.34 11.63
C PHE A 139 -12.52 0.54 10.59
N THR A 140 -11.79 1.49 9.98
CA THR A 140 -12.37 2.38 8.96
C THR A 140 -12.82 1.62 7.73
N THR A 141 -12.02 0.65 7.26
CA THR A 141 -12.36 -0.14 6.07
C THR A 141 -13.53 -1.08 6.30
N ILE A 142 -13.66 -1.69 7.48
CA ILE A 142 -14.83 -2.50 7.83
C ILE A 142 -16.08 -1.61 7.92
N LEU A 143 -16.01 -0.49 8.65
CA LEU A 143 -17.16 0.40 8.85
C LEU A 143 -17.69 0.94 7.51
N PHE A 144 -16.84 1.63 6.74
CA PHE A 144 -17.25 2.21 5.46
C PHE A 144 -17.45 1.16 4.38
N GLY A 145 -16.74 0.02 4.45
CA GLY A 145 -16.95 -1.14 3.59
C GLY A 145 -18.34 -1.72 3.74
N SER A 146 -18.77 -2.00 4.97
CA SER A 146 -20.12 -2.49 5.25
C SER A 146 -21.20 -1.49 4.81
N LEU A 147 -20.99 -0.19 5.06
CA LEU A 147 -21.93 0.85 4.62
C LEU A 147 -22.01 0.95 3.08
N ALA A 148 -20.88 0.95 2.39
CA ALA A 148 -20.83 0.96 0.93
C ALA A 148 -21.50 -0.29 0.33
N TYR A 149 -21.29 -1.47 0.93
CA TYR A 149 -21.95 -2.70 0.50
C TYR A 149 -23.47 -2.61 0.63
N ARG A 150 -23.99 -2.11 1.76
CA ARG A 150 -25.44 -1.90 1.95
C ARG A 150 -26.02 -0.93 0.93
N ASN A 151 -25.31 0.17 0.65
CA ASN A 151 -25.73 1.16 -0.35
C ASN A 151 -25.82 0.55 -1.75
N VAL A 152 -24.86 -0.29 -2.15
CA VAL A 152 -24.87 -0.94 -3.46
C VAL A 152 -26.01 -1.94 -3.61
N GLN A 153 -26.34 -2.70 -2.57
CA GLN A 153 -27.50 -3.58 -2.57
C GLN A 153 -28.80 -2.79 -2.80
N GLN A 154 -28.93 -1.63 -2.17
CA GLN A 154 -30.08 -0.74 -2.35
C GLN A 154 -30.11 -0.06 -3.73
N LEU A 155 -28.94 0.18 -4.34
CA LEU A 155 -28.81 0.76 -5.68
C LEU A 155 -29.48 -0.12 -6.76
N ALA A 156 -29.64 -1.41 -6.48
CA ALA A 156 -30.21 -2.36 -7.42
C ALA A 156 -31.67 -2.04 -7.81
N TYR A 157 -32.40 -1.37 -6.92
CA TYR A 157 -33.81 -1.02 -7.05
C TYR A 157 -34.04 0.40 -7.58
N ARG A 158 -32.99 1.17 -7.90
CA ARG A 158 -33.09 2.55 -8.40
C ARG A 158 -32.96 2.65 -9.92
N THR A 159 -33.62 3.66 -10.49
CA THR A 159 -33.54 4.08 -11.90
C THR A 159 -32.24 4.85 -12.19
N VAL A 160 -31.08 4.22 -11.93
CA VAL A 160 -29.77 4.75 -12.34
C VAL A 160 -29.46 4.22 -13.74
N PRO A 161 -28.92 5.04 -14.66
CA PRO A 161 -28.51 4.55 -15.98
C PRO A 161 -27.58 3.33 -15.85
N LEU A 162 -27.88 2.28 -16.63
CA LEU A 162 -27.26 0.96 -16.53
C LEU A 162 -25.72 1.00 -16.59
N VAL A 163 -25.16 1.87 -17.42
CA VAL A 163 -23.71 2.02 -17.60
C VAL A 163 -23.03 2.53 -16.32
N ARG A 164 -23.61 3.53 -15.66
CA ARG A 164 -23.04 4.11 -14.43
C ARG A 164 -23.15 3.12 -13.27
N ARG A 165 -24.29 2.42 -13.17
CA ARG A 165 -24.52 1.38 -12.16
C ARG A 165 -23.49 0.25 -12.24
N GLU A 166 -23.18 -0.23 -13.44
CA GLU A 166 -22.20 -1.31 -13.61
C GLU A 166 -20.78 -0.86 -13.23
N LEU A 167 -20.42 0.39 -13.55
CA LEU A 167 -19.12 0.97 -13.16
C LEU A 167 -18.99 1.05 -11.63
N ASP A 168 -20.00 1.62 -10.96
CA ASP A 168 -20.00 1.77 -9.50
C ASP A 168 -19.99 0.41 -8.80
N LYS A 169 -20.72 -0.58 -9.33
CA LYS A 169 -20.72 -1.95 -8.83
C LYS A 169 -19.34 -2.61 -8.95
N GLN A 170 -18.68 -2.46 -10.09
CA GLN A 170 -17.33 -3.01 -10.31
C GLN A 170 -16.32 -2.37 -9.37
N LEU A 171 -16.36 -1.04 -9.21
CA LEU A 171 -15.44 -0.31 -8.34
C LEU A 171 -15.69 -0.64 -6.86
N THR A 172 -16.96 -0.75 -6.43
CA THR A 172 -17.30 -1.21 -5.07
C THR A 172 -16.80 -2.63 -4.83
N SER A 173 -17.06 -3.56 -5.76
CA SER A 173 -16.63 -4.96 -5.63
C SER A 173 -15.11 -5.05 -5.46
N MET A 174 -14.37 -4.28 -6.25
CA MET A 174 -12.92 -4.20 -6.17
C MET A 174 -12.43 -3.72 -4.79
N VAL A 175 -13.01 -2.64 -4.27
CA VAL A 175 -12.63 -2.11 -2.95
C VAL A 175 -13.05 -3.06 -1.83
N LEU A 176 -14.22 -3.71 -1.91
CA LEU A 176 -14.67 -4.69 -0.91
C LEU A 176 -13.76 -5.92 -0.82
N VAL A 177 -13.29 -6.44 -1.96
CA VAL A 177 -12.30 -7.53 -1.98
C VAL A 177 -11.00 -7.09 -1.30
N GLN A 178 -10.57 -5.84 -1.51
CA GLN A 178 -9.43 -5.28 -0.78
C GLN A 178 -9.69 -5.14 0.72
N VAL A 179 -10.91 -4.82 1.17
CA VAL A 179 -11.29 -4.78 2.60
C VAL A 179 -11.19 -6.17 3.25
N VAL A 180 -11.59 -7.22 2.55
CA VAL A 180 -11.41 -8.59 3.06
C VAL A 180 -9.92 -8.93 3.14
N TYR A 181 -9.16 -8.58 2.11
CA TYR A 181 -7.74 -8.89 2.05
C TYR A 181 -6.92 -8.14 3.11
N ILE A 182 -7.21 -6.85 3.34
CA ILE A 182 -6.52 -6.06 4.38
C ILE A 182 -6.75 -6.65 5.77
N PHE A 183 -7.96 -7.16 6.05
CA PHE A 183 -8.24 -7.84 7.32
C PHE A 183 -7.37 -9.09 7.49
N ILE A 184 -7.33 -9.96 6.47
CA ILE A 184 -6.51 -11.19 6.48
C ILE A 184 -5.02 -10.88 6.60
N ALA A 185 -4.55 -9.78 6.00
CA ALA A 185 -3.13 -9.41 6.00
C ALA A 185 -2.66 -8.72 7.28
N ILE A 186 -3.48 -7.81 7.85
CA ILE A 186 -3.05 -6.94 8.95
C ILE A 186 -3.32 -7.59 10.33
N VAL A 187 -4.45 -8.27 10.50
CA VAL A 187 -4.85 -8.81 11.81
C VAL A 187 -3.85 -9.84 12.36
N PRO A 188 -3.39 -10.84 11.58
CA PRO A 188 -2.41 -11.81 12.09
C PRO A 188 -1.10 -11.13 12.51
N TYR A 189 -0.59 -10.22 11.69
CA TYR A 189 0.68 -9.53 11.95
C TYR A 189 0.60 -8.66 13.22
N THR A 190 -0.46 -7.86 13.35
CA THR A 190 -0.65 -7.00 14.52
C THR A 190 -0.86 -7.79 15.80
N THR A 191 -1.58 -8.92 15.73
CA THR A 191 -1.78 -9.82 16.88
C THR A 191 -0.46 -10.40 17.37
N VAL A 192 0.40 -10.88 16.46
CA VAL A 192 1.72 -11.43 16.81
C VAL A 192 2.61 -10.37 17.44
N ILE A 193 2.63 -9.15 16.90
CA ILE A 193 3.40 -8.05 17.49
C ILE A 193 2.94 -7.71 18.90
N ILE A 194 1.62 -7.69 19.16
CA ILE A 194 1.08 -7.47 20.51
C ILE A 194 1.54 -8.58 21.45
N ILE A 195 1.45 -9.85 21.02
CA ILE A 195 1.86 -11.01 21.81
C ILE A 195 3.35 -10.93 22.18
N ILE A 196 4.22 -10.74 21.18
CA ILE A 196 5.69 -10.64 21.38
C ILE A 196 6.06 -9.48 22.32
N THR A 197 5.34 -8.35 22.23
CA THR A 197 5.66 -7.16 23.03
C THR A 197 5.26 -7.30 24.51
N ASN A 198 4.26 -8.13 24.82
CA ASN A 198 3.73 -8.26 26.19
C ASN A 198 4.20 -9.53 26.92
N LEU A 199 4.81 -10.48 26.21
CA LEU A 199 5.35 -11.70 26.81
C LEU A 199 6.83 -11.55 27.16
N ASP A 200 7.22 -12.00 28.35
CA ASP A 200 8.62 -12.22 28.68
C ASP A 200 9.11 -13.53 28.04
N LEU A 201 9.90 -13.39 26.98
CA LEU A 201 10.43 -14.50 26.20
C LEU A 201 11.83 -14.96 26.67
N GLN A 202 12.46 -14.25 27.63
CA GLN A 202 13.84 -14.56 28.04
C GLN A 202 13.99 -15.97 28.62
N ASN A 203 12.94 -16.45 29.31
CA ASN A 203 12.95 -17.74 29.99
C ASN A 203 12.37 -18.89 29.13
N LYS A 204 11.96 -18.65 27.88
CA LYS A 204 11.25 -19.63 27.03
C LYS A 204 11.75 -19.61 25.58
N PRO A 205 12.95 -20.16 25.29
CA PRO A 205 13.56 -20.07 23.97
C PRO A 205 12.78 -20.80 22.87
N ILE A 206 12.11 -21.92 23.19
CA ILE A 206 11.27 -22.66 22.24
C ILE A 206 10.08 -21.80 21.78
N LEU A 207 9.37 -21.19 22.74
CA LEU A 207 8.25 -20.30 22.45
C LEU A 207 8.70 -19.07 21.65
N ALA A 208 9.89 -18.54 21.92
CA ALA A 208 10.46 -17.43 21.15
C ALA A 208 10.68 -17.82 19.68
N ALA A 209 11.22 -19.01 19.42
CA ALA A 209 11.43 -19.52 18.06
C ALA A 209 10.10 -19.76 17.32
N GLU A 210 9.10 -20.32 17.99
CA GLU A 210 7.75 -20.50 17.43
C GLU A 210 7.11 -19.15 17.05
N LEU A 211 7.13 -18.17 17.97
CA LEU A 211 6.59 -16.84 17.71
C LEU A 211 7.32 -16.12 16.58
N GLN A 212 8.63 -16.30 16.48
CA GLN A 212 9.41 -15.74 15.37
C GLN A 212 9.01 -16.35 14.02
N LEU A 213 8.71 -17.65 13.96
CA LEU A 213 8.18 -18.29 12.75
C LEU A 213 6.81 -17.72 12.38
N VAL A 214 5.90 -17.56 13.34
CA VAL A 214 4.59 -16.96 13.11
C VAL A 214 4.71 -15.49 12.68
N GLU A 215 5.65 -14.74 13.24
CA GLU A 215 5.95 -13.36 12.82
C GLU A 215 6.44 -13.32 11.36
N CYS A 216 7.32 -14.24 10.96
CA CYS A 216 7.78 -14.34 9.57
C CYS A 216 6.62 -14.65 8.61
N LEU A 217 5.78 -15.64 8.92
CA LEU A 217 4.63 -16.01 8.10
C LEU A 217 3.61 -14.87 8.01
N SER A 218 3.23 -14.29 9.14
CA SER A 218 2.29 -13.17 9.18
C SER A 218 2.83 -11.94 8.45
N ALA A 219 4.14 -11.70 8.49
CA ALA A 219 4.74 -10.61 7.75
C ALA A 219 4.77 -10.84 6.23
N ILE A 220 4.91 -12.08 5.75
CA ILE A 220 4.78 -12.39 4.32
C ILE A 220 3.37 -12.01 3.83
N ILE A 221 2.33 -12.42 4.59
CA ILE A 221 0.93 -12.08 4.28
C ILE A 221 0.71 -10.56 4.38
N TYR A 222 1.35 -9.90 5.35
CA TYR A 222 1.32 -8.44 5.46
C TYR A 222 1.94 -7.76 4.23
N TYR A 223 3.10 -8.20 3.74
CA TYR A 223 3.72 -7.60 2.57
C TYR A 223 2.97 -7.89 1.27
N SER A 224 2.30 -9.05 1.16
CA SER A 224 1.49 -9.36 -0.02
C SER A 224 0.31 -8.41 -0.18
N TYR A 225 -0.16 -7.73 0.89
CA TYR A 225 -1.13 -6.64 0.80
C TYR A 225 -0.69 -5.51 -0.13
N PHE A 226 0.58 -5.12 -0.13
CA PHE A 226 1.01 -4.02 -0.99
C PHE A 226 1.06 -4.42 -2.48
N ALA A 227 1.20 -5.71 -2.77
CA ALA A 227 1.16 -6.26 -4.12
C ALA A 227 -0.27 -6.61 -4.58
N ALA A 228 -1.17 -6.98 -3.65
CA ALA A 228 -2.50 -7.49 -3.94
C ALA A 228 -3.39 -6.58 -4.81
N PRO A 229 -3.41 -5.24 -4.67
CA PRO A 229 -4.24 -4.36 -5.50
C PRO A 229 -4.09 -4.62 -7.00
N PHE A 230 -2.87 -4.81 -7.49
CA PHE A 230 -2.63 -5.08 -8.90
C PHE A 230 -3.35 -6.36 -9.37
N TYR A 231 -3.20 -7.45 -8.63
CA TYR A 231 -3.83 -8.73 -8.94
C TYR A 231 -5.35 -8.69 -8.78
N ILE A 232 -5.85 -8.06 -7.71
CA ILE A 232 -7.28 -7.88 -7.47
C ILE A 232 -7.92 -7.10 -8.64
N TYR A 233 -7.25 -6.06 -9.14
CA TYR A 233 -7.80 -5.22 -10.21
C TYR A 233 -7.90 -6.00 -11.52
N ILE A 234 -6.93 -6.86 -11.83
CA ILE A 234 -6.95 -7.73 -13.01
C ILE A 234 -8.05 -8.80 -12.90
N CYS A 235 -8.22 -9.41 -11.73
CA CYS A 235 -9.18 -10.50 -11.54
C CYS A 235 -10.64 -9.99 -11.49
N VAL A 236 -10.89 -8.87 -10.78
CA VAL A 236 -12.25 -8.38 -10.51
C VAL A 236 -12.79 -7.49 -11.63
N SER A 237 -11.96 -6.63 -12.22
CA SER A 237 -12.43 -5.64 -13.19
C SER A 237 -12.22 -6.10 -14.65
N LYS A 238 -13.32 -6.49 -15.31
CA LYS A 238 -13.33 -6.81 -16.75
C LYS A 238 -12.81 -5.64 -17.59
N ARG A 239 -13.18 -4.41 -17.22
CA ARG A 239 -12.75 -3.19 -17.90
C ARG A 239 -11.25 -2.96 -17.75
N PHE A 240 -10.71 -3.11 -16.54
CA PHE A 240 -9.28 -2.98 -16.30
C PHE A 240 -8.49 -4.01 -17.12
N ARG A 241 -8.96 -5.25 -17.16
CA ARG A 241 -8.36 -6.31 -17.98
C ARG A 241 -8.38 -5.97 -19.48
N GLN A 242 -9.49 -5.47 -20.01
CA GLN A 242 -9.58 -5.05 -21.42
C GLN A 242 -8.63 -3.89 -21.75
N GLN A 243 -8.56 -2.87 -20.89
CA GLN A 243 -7.63 -1.75 -21.05
C GLN A 243 -6.17 -2.20 -20.95
N PHE A 244 -5.86 -3.11 -20.02
CA PHE A 244 -4.52 -3.66 -19.85
C PHE A 244 -4.09 -4.45 -21.08
N ILE A 245 -4.94 -5.35 -21.60
CA ILE A 245 -4.70 -6.08 -22.85
C ILE A 245 -4.51 -5.10 -24.02
N TYR A 246 -5.36 -4.07 -24.13
CA TYR A 246 -5.23 -3.08 -25.19
C TYR A 246 -3.89 -2.34 -25.15
N VAL A 247 -3.43 -1.92 -23.96
CA VAL A 247 -2.12 -1.27 -23.79
C VAL A 247 -0.99 -2.24 -24.12
N LEU A 248 -1.04 -3.50 -23.67
CA LEU A 248 -0.05 -4.51 -24.03
C LEU A 248 0.00 -4.78 -25.53
N CYS A 249 -1.16 -4.94 -26.17
CA CYS A 249 -1.26 -5.10 -27.62
C CYS A 249 -0.70 -3.87 -28.35
N ARG A 250 -0.97 -2.65 -27.86
CA ARG A 250 -0.42 -1.42 -28.44
C ARG A 250 1.09 -1.32 -28.30
N ILE A 251 1.65 -1.71 -27.16
CA ILE A 251 3.11 -1.75 -26.96
C ILE A 251 3.71 -2.78 -27.91
N TYR A 252 3.13 -3.98 -27.97
CA TYR A 252 3.59 -5.05 -28.86
C TYR A 252 3.54 -4.62 -30.34
N THR A 253 2.42 -4.04 -30.80
CA THR A 253 2.29 -3.59 -32.19
C THR A 253 3.20 -2.41 -32.51
N ASN A 254 3.41 -1.47 -31.58
CA ASN A 254 4.37 -0.38 -31.77
C ASN A 254 5.83 -0.86 -31.74
N CYS A 255 6.16 -1.89 -30.97
CA CYS A 255 7.47 -2.54 -31.02
C CYS A 255 7.69 -3.31 -32.33
N CYS A 256 6.62 -3.87 -32.93
CA CYS A 256 6.68 -4.54 -34.23
C CYS A 256 6.66 -3.58 -35.43
N ARG A 257 6.24 -2.32 -35.25
CA ARG A 257 6.24 -1.30 -36.31
C ARG A 257 7.63 -0.66 -36.38
N LYS A 258 8.53 -1.21 -37.21
CA LYS A 258 9.79 -0.54 -37.59
C LYS A 258 9.46 0.90 -38.03
N PRO A 259 10.26 1.91 -37.63
CA PRO A 259 10.14 3.24 -38.20
C PRO A 259 10.53 3.12 -39.68
N THR A 260 9.54 3.13 -40.57
CA THR A 260 9.78 3.39 -41.98
C THR A 260 10.39 4.79 -42.06
N MET A 261 11.69 4.86 -42.35
CA MET A 261 12.32 6.11 -42.78
C MET A 261 11.54 6.60 -44.00
N ILE A 262 10.75 7.64 -43.81
CA ILE A 262 10.20 8.44 -44.90
C ILE A 262 11.39 9.19 -45.48
N ASN A 263 11.98 8.59 -46.51
CA ASN A 263 12.94 9.24 -47.36
C ASN A 263 12.17 10.33 -48.11
N ASN A 264 12.34 11.59 -47.69
CA ASN A 264 11.86 12.76 -48.42
C ASN A 264 12.60 12.82 -49.76
N GLN A 265 12.04 12.21 -50.81
CA GLN A 265 12.36 12.61 -52.18
C GLN A 265 11.50 13.83 -52.52
N ILE A 266 12.19 14.96 -52.43
CA ILE A 266 11.89 16.25 -53.06
C ILE A 266 11.55 16.01 -54.54
N LEU A 267 10.37 16.43 -54.96
CA LEU A 267 10.05 16.69 -56.37
C LEU A 267 9.75 18.19 -56.48
N PRO A 268 10.48 18.94 -57.32
CA PRO A 268 10.34 20.39 -57.41
C PRO A 268 9.06 20.76 -58.15
N GLU A 269 8.41 21.81 -57.66
CA GLU A 269 7.36 22.55 -58.35
C GLU A 269 7.88 23.04 -59.71
N SER A 270 7.26 22.57 -60.79
CA SER A 270 7.34 23.19 -62.10
C SER A 270 6.09 24.03 -62.34
N HIS A 271 6.32 25.34 -62.42
CA HIS A 271 5.50 26.38 -63.03
C HIS A 271 4.54 25.95 -64.16
N MET A 272 3.33 26.51 -64.12
CA MET A 272 2.54 27.02 -65.27
C MET A 272 1.41 27.85 -64.65
N ASN A 273 1.49 29.19 -64.68
CA ASN A 273 0.99 30.08 -65.74
C ASN A 273 -0.48 29.85 -66.09
#